data_AF-A0A496PBH8-F1
#
_entry.id   AF-A0A496PBH8-F1
#
_cell.length_a   1.000
_cell.length_b   1.000
_cell.length_c   1.000
_cell.angle_alpha   90.00
_cell.angle_beta   90.00
_cell.angle_gamma   90.00
#
_symmetry.space_group_name_H-M   'P 1'
#
loop_
_entity.id
_entity.type
_entity.pdbx_description
1 polymer ?
#
loop_
_entity_poly.entity_id
_entity_poly.type
_entity_poly.pdbx_seq_one_letter_code
_entity_poly.pdbx_strand_id
1 'polypeptide(L)' 'MIQIYFVRHGETDWNHLGKHQGFSDIPLNEKGMAQAVDVGDALRDVHFDRAIVSDLVRARVTSEEILKGRYIPTTFTEG' A
#
# COMPACT_ATOMS: atom_id res chain seq x y z
N MET A 1 -16.23 6.86 -17.72
CA MET A 1 -14.83 7.33 -17.62
C MET A 1 -14.18 6.50 -16.52
N ILE A 2 -12.96 5.99 -16.72
CA ILE A 2 -12.24 5.19 -15.70
C ILE A 2 -11.33 6.14 -14.91
N GLN A 3 -11.36 6.05 -13.58
CA GLN A 3 -10.43 6.74 -12.68
C GLN A 3 -9.47 5.72 -12.08
N ILE A 4 -8.17 6.06 -12.06
CA ILE A 4 -7.11 5.20 -11.55
C ILE A 4 -6.32 5.97 -10.51
N TYR A 5 -6.12 5.35 -9.35
CA TYR A 5 -5.32 5.88 -8.26
C TYR A 5 -4.04 5.06 -8.14
N PHE A 6 -2.89 5.73 -8.12
CA PHE A 6 -1.60 5.09 -7.90
C PHE A 6 -1.09 5.43 -6.51
N VAL A 7 -0.85 4.40 -5.70
CA VAL A 7 -0.28 4.54 -4.36
C VAL A 7 0.99 3.71 -4.29
N ARG A 8 2.08 4.33 -3.80
CA ARG A 8 3.30 3.62 -3.45
C ARG A 8 3.18 3.05 -2.05
N HIS A 9 3.78 1.89 -1.79
CA HIS A 9 3.90 1.36 -0.42
C HIS A 9 4.53 2.41 0.54
N GLY A 10 4.18 2.33 1.81
CA GLY A 10 4.77 3.17 2.87
C GLY A 10 6.29 2.98 3.01
N GLU A 11 6.93 3.88 3.75
CA GLU A 11 8.37 3.84 3.99
C GLU A 11 8.82 2.54 4.69
N THR A 12 9.98 2.03 4.29
CA THR A 12 10.72 0.96 4.98
C THR A 12 12.07 1.48 5.47
N ASP A 13 12.73 0.78 6.37
CA ASP A 13 14.08 1.17 6.84
C ASP A 13 15.09 1.23 5.70
N TRP A 14 14.91 0.43 4.65
CA TRP A 14 15.79 0.49 3.48
C TRP A 14 15.55 1.74 2.64
N ASN A 15 14.31 2.25 2.57
CA ASN A 15 14.09 3.57 1.97
C ASN A 15 14.80 4.66 2.78
N HIS A 16 14.67 4.61 4.11
CA HIS A 16 15.30 5.57 5.01
C HIS A 16 16.84 5.57 4.87
N LEU A 17 17.44 4.39 4.74
CA LEU A 17 18.88 4.20 4.57
C LEU A 17 19.38 4.32 3.12
N GLY A 18 18.50 4.63 2.15
CA GLY A 18 18.87 4.73 0.74
C GLY A 18 19.30 3.40 0.09
N LYS A 19 18.88 2.26 0.66
CA LYS A 19 19.20 0.91 0.14
C LYS A 19 18.18 0.47 -0.92
N HIS A 20 18.68 -0.16 -1.99
CA HIS A 20 17.85 -0.78 -3.01
C HIS A 20 17.19 -2.06 -2.49
N GLN A 21 15.85 -2.15 -2.56
CA GLN A 21 15.08 -3.28 -2.01
C GLN A 21 14.86 -4.42 -3.01
N GLY A 22 14.65 -4.12 -4.30
CA GLY A 22 14.26 -5.13 -5.28
C GLY A 22 13.08 -5.98 -4.78
N PHE A 23 13.24 -7.30 -4.87
CA PHE A 23 12.29 -8.32 -4.39
C PHE A 23 12.51 -8.72 -2.92
N SER A 24 13.43 -8.08 -2.20
CA SER A 24 13.56 -8.33 -0.76
C SER A 24 12.32 -7.85 -0.03
N ASP A 25 11.80 -8.71 0.84
CA ASP A 25 10.55 -8.49 1.54
C ASP A 25 10.78 -7.72 2.85
N ILE A 26 11.10 -6.43 2.72
CA ILE A 26 11.34 -5.54 3.86
C ILE A 26 9.99 -4.95 4.32
N PRO A 27 9.63 -5.09 5.61
CA PRO A 27 8.39 -4.55 6.14
C PRO A 27 8.39 -3.01 6.19
N LEU A 28 7.20 -2.44 6.35
CA LEU A 28 7.05 -1.01 6.66
C LEU A 28 7.71 -0.69 8.00
N ASN A 29 8.32 0.49 8.09
CA ASN A 29 8.73 1.05 9.38
C ASN A 29 7.55 1.81 10.02
N GLU A 30 7.76 2.33 11.24
CA GLU A 30 6.70 3.05 11.97
C GLU A 30 6.13 4.23 11.17
N LYS A 31 6.99 4.96 10.46
CA LYS A 31 6.58 6.05 9.59
C LYS A 31 5.78 5.56 8.38
N GLY A 32 6.18 4.43 7.79
CA GLY A 32 5.45 3.78 6.70
C GLY A 32 4.05 3.31 7.12
N MET A 33 3.91 2.82 8.36
CA MET A 33 2.61 2.49 8.93
C MET A 33 1.73 3.73 9.08
N ALA A 34 2.26 4.83 9.63
CA ALA A 34 1.51 6.08 9.75
C ALA A 34 1.09 6.64 8.38
N GLN A 35 1.97 6.58 7.38
CA GLN A 35 1.66 6.97 6.00
C GLN A 35 0.52 6.16 5.40
N ALA A 36 0.49 4.84 5.63
CA ALA A 36 -0.58 3.98 5.13
C ALA A 36 -1.94 4.36 5.73
N VAL A 37 -1.97 4.68 7.04
CA VAL A 37 -3.17 5.16 7.73
C VAL A 37 -3.62 6.51 7.17
N ASP A 38 -2.71 7.47 7.03
CA ASP A 38 -3.03 8.81 6.52
C ASP A 38 -3.64 8.75 5.11
N VAL A 39 -3.11 7.88 4.24
CA VAL A 39 -3.66 7.67 2.89
C VAL A 39 -5.03 7.00 2.95
N GLY A 40 -5.24 6.03 3.84
CA GLY A 40 -6.54 5.41 4.07
C GLY A 40 -7.60 6.43 4.49
N ASP A 41 -7.24 7.32 5.40
CA ASP A 41 -8.11 8.41 5.86
C ASP A 41 -8.43 9.41 4.75
N ALA A 42 -7.43 9.80 3.96
CA ALA A 42 -7.62 10.71 2.82
C ALA A 42 -8.49 10.11 1.70
N LEU A 43 -8.50 8.78 1.56
CA LEU A 43 -9.25 8.07 0.51
C LEU A 43 -10.53 7.39 1.04
N ARG A 44 -10.92 7.67 2.29
CA ARG A 44 -12.07 7.03 2.95
C ARG A 44 -13.37 7.12 2.15
N ASP A 45 -13.64 8.29 1.57
CA ASP A 45 -14.89 8.56 0.85
C ASP A 45 -14.82 8.24 -0.65
N VAL A 46 -13.66 7.82 -1.16
CA VAL A 46 -13.50 7.44 -2.57
C VAL A 46 -14.05 6.04 -2.76
N HIS A 47 -15.00 5.84 -3.69
CA HIS A 47 -15.46 4.50 -4.06
C HIS A 47 -14.43 3.80 -4.97
N PHE A 48 -14.02 2.58 -4.61
CA PHE A 48 -13.13 1.75 -5.42
C PHE A 48 -13.86 0.47 -5.83
N ASP A 49 -13.90 0.20 -7.13
CA ASP A 49 -14.48 -1.05 -7.67
C ASP A 49 -13.53 -2.24 -7.50
N ARG A 50 -12.21 -1.99 -7.51
CA ARG A 50 -11.17 -3.03 -7.42
C ARG A 50 -9.85 -2.46 -6.91
N ALA A 51 -9.08 -3.28 -6.20
CA ALA A 51 -7.69 -3.01 -5.85
C ALA A 51 -6.75 -4.02 -6.53
N ILE A 52 -5.59 -3.53 -6.97
CA ILE A 52 -4.50 -4.35 -7.53
C ILE A 52 -3.24 -4.01 -6.72
N VAL A 53 -2.60 -5.02 -6.13
CA VAL A 53 -1.54 -4.82 -5.14
C VAL A 53 -0.38 -5.79 -5.44
N SER A 54 0.86 -5.33 -5.32
CA SER A 54 2.02 -6.25 -5.34
C SER A 54 1.94 -7.24 -4.16
N ASP A 55 2.42 -8.46 -4.38
CA ASP A 55 2.53 -9.50 -3.37
C ASP A 55 3.54 -9.22 -2.24
N LEU A 56 4.44 -8.25 -2.41
CA LEU A 56 5.43 -7.86 -1.39
C LEU A 56 4.73 -7.30 -0.14
N VAL A 57 5.23 -7.68 1.05
CA VAL A 57 4.59 -7.40 2.34
C VAL A 57 4.32 -5.92 2.56
N ARG A 58 5.26 -5.05 2.18
CA ARG A 58 5.11 -3.60 2.30
C ARG A 58 3.93 -3.05 1.48
N ALA A 59 3.67 -3.60 0.30
CA ALA A 59 2.54 -3.19 -0.53
C ALA A 59 1.22 -3.74 0.03
N ARG A 60 1.22 -5.00 0.49
CA ARG A 60 0.07 -5.63 1.14
C ARG A 60 -0.37 -4.84 2.38
N VAL A 61 0.53 -4.62 3.34
CA VAL A 61 0.22 -3.91 4.58
C VAL A 61 -0.24 -2.48 4.32
N THR A 62 0.38 -1.78 3.35
CA THR A 62 -0.10 -0.44 2.94
C THR A 62 -1.55 -0.51 2.44
N SER A 63 -1.86 -1.48 1.59
CA SER A 63 -3.22 -1.63 1.05
C SER A 63 -4.25 -2.04 2.11
N GLU A 64 -3.86 -2.85 3.10
CA GLU A 64 -4.75 -3.28 4.18
C GLU A 64 -5.22 -2.10 5.03
N GLU A 65 -4.32 -1.16 5.36
CA GLU A 65 -4.71 0.05 6.10
C GLU A 65 -5.56 1.00 5.24
N ILE A 66 -5.27 1.12 3.93
CA ILE A 66 -6.08 1.97 3.03
C ILE A 66 -7.50 1.43 2.85
N LEU A 67 -7.65 0.10 2.75
CA LEU A 67 -8.93 -0.56 2.48
C LEU A 67 -9.65 -0.97 3.78
N LYS A 68 -9.11 -0.60 4.94
CA LYS A 68 -9.61 -1.01 6.25
C LYS A 68 -11.09 -0.69 6.43
N GLY A 69 -11.86 -1.69 6.85
CA GLY A 69 -13.31 -1.55 7.04
C GLY A 69 -14.11 -1.51 5.74
N ARG A 70 -13.50 -1.79 4.59
CA ARG A 70 -14.14 -1.75 3.27
C ARG A 70 -13.94 -3.09 2.57
N TYR A 71 -15.01 -3.64 2.02
CA TYR A 71 -14.92 -4.85 1.19
C TYR A 71 -14.67 -4.46 -0.26
N ILE A 72 -13.42 -4.54 -0.71
CA ILE A 72 -13.01 -4.21 -2.08
C ILE A 72 -12.31 -5.45 -2.67
N PRO A 73 -12.78 -5.99 -3.80
CA PRO A 73 -12.12 -7.09 -4.48
C PRO A 73 -10.65 -6.75 -4.76
N THR A 74 -9.75 -7.51 -4.15
CA THR A 74 -8.30 -7.26 -4.21
C THR A 74 -7.62 -8.37 -4.97
N THR A 75 -6.77 -8.01 -5.92
CA THR A 75 -5.94 -8.94 -6.68
C THR A 75 -4.48 -8.69 -6.36
N PHE A 76 -3.78 -9.73 -5.92
CA PHE A 76 -2.34 -9.67 -5.70
C PHE A 76 -1.61 -10.09 -6.98
N THR A 77 -0.62 -9.31 -7.39
CA THR A 77 0.24 -9.61 -8.53
C THR A 77 1.55 -10.21 -8.04
N GLU A 78 2.04 -11.23 -8.73
CA GLU A 78 3.38 -11.81 -8.48
C GLU A 78 4.46 -10.87 -8.99
N GLY A 79 5.50 -10.67 -8.17
CA GLY A 79 6.68 -9.84 -8.47
C GLY A 79 7.97 -10.64 -8.44
#